data_AF-A0A246SXF5-F1
#
_entry.id   AF-A0A246SXF5-F1
#
_cell.length_a   1.000
_cell.length_b   1.000
_cell.length_c   1.000
_cell.angle_alpha   90.00
_cell.angle_beta   90.00
_cell.angle_gamma   90.00
#
_symmetry.space_group_name_H-M   'P 1'
#
loop_
_entity.id
_entity.type
_entity.pdbx_description
1 polymer ?
#
loop_
_entity_poly.entity_id
_entity_poly.type
_entity_poly.pdbx_seq_one_letter_code
_entity_poly.pdbx_strand_id
1 'polypeptide(L)'
;MMKRIFSTLLALVIPVQAAVSQTPDEAQARKARSVALLQSEGVPTIDHLPTIEPERASTRRNTKAVVQRAIALAIVAVKGETGDHTMGQALIRQFDAASFFTPDERAFMDDPDPSDQDRTNFTWRYEGAYVMLWALGITPELERPDHICDVPFIANTLRELGTDGLMRRAKLRPQAELLDAADLIYRYDWAAVNARLKGEEPPAGLDKGVVFERHYALNWLIGYMDQDWDDISTDT
;
A
#
# COMPACT_ATOMS: atom_id res chain seq x y z
N MET A 1 -83.78 -24.32 -20.98
CA MET A 1 -82.62 -25.16 -20.65
C MET A 1 -81.38 -24.26 -20.62
N MET A 2 -80.87 -24.05 -19.40
CA MET A 2 -79.58 -23.48 -18.97
C MET A 2 -78.96 -22.23 -19.65
N LYS A 3 -79.04 -21.11 -18.91
CA LYS A 3 -78.11 -19.99 -18.91
C LYS A 3 -76.70 -20.46 -18.54
N ARG A 4 -75.65 -19.93 -19.18
CA ARG A 4 -74.30 -19.92 -18.62
C ARG A 4 -73.69 -18.52 -18.71
N ILE A 5 -73.19 -18.11 -17.55
CA ILE A 5 -72.77 -16.78 -17.12
C ILE A 5 -71.25 -16.69 -17.22
N PHE A 6 -70.77 -15.48 -17.53
CA PHE A 6 -69.45 -14.88 -17.29
C PHE A 6 -68.32 -15.75 -16.69
N SER A 7 -67.13 -15.64 -17.27
CA SER A 7 -65.99 -15.09 -16.52
C SER A 7 -64.83 -14.70 -17.45
N THR A 8 -64.64 -13.40 -17.64
CA THR A 8 -63.48 -12.80 -18.30
C THR A 8 -62.35 -12.76 -17.27
N LEU A 9 -61.41 -13.71 -17.33
CA LEU A 9 -60.22 -13.66 -16.49
C LEU A 9 -59.14 -12.85 -17.22
N LEU A 10 -59.06 -11.55 -16.91
CA LEU A 10 -57.99 -10.68 -17.37
C LEU A 10 -56.75 -10.98 -16.52
N ALA A 11 -55.80 -11.76 -17.07
CA ALA A 11 -54.52 -11.99 -16.42
C ALA A 11 -53.67 -10.72 -16.50
N LEU A 12 -53.57 -10.01 -15.38
CA LEU A 12 -52.68 -8.87 -15.21
C LEU A 12 -51.24 -9.40 -15.14
N VAL A 13 -50.51 -9.35 -16.26
CA VAL A 13 -49.07 -9.63 -16.28
C VAL A 13 -48.37 -8.39 -15.73
N ILE A 14 -48.10 -8.38 -14.42
CA ILE A 14 -47.18 -7.43 -13.82
C ILE A 14 -45.77 -7.90 -14.15
N PRO A 15 -44.93 -7.11 -14.83
CA PRO A 15 -43.53 -7.47 -14.95
C PRO A 15 -42.92 -7.36 -13.57
N VAL A 16 -42.50 -8.49 -13.00
CA VAL A 16 -41.56 -8.49 -11.88
C VAL A 16 -40.25 -7.99 -12.47
N GLN A 17 -40.03 -6.68 -12.42
CA GLN A 17 -38.70 -6.14 -12.53
C GLN A 17 -37.95 -6.68 -11.32
N ALA A 18 -37.16 -7.73 -11.55
CA ALA A 18 -36.10 -8.10 -10.65
C ALA A 18 -35.26 -6.84 -10.49
N ALA A 19 -35.37 -6.18 -9.34
CA ALA A 19 -34.38 -5.21 -8.92
C ALA A 19 -33.06 -5.98 -8.92
N VAL A 20 -32.26 -5.77 -9.97
CA VAL A 20 -30.86 -6.14 -9.96
C VAL A 20 -30.31 -5.32 -8.80
N SER A 21 -30.20 -5.93 -7.63
CA SER A 21 -29.44 -5.35 -6.53
C SER A 21 -28.04 -5.22 -7.08
N GLN A 22 -27.69 -4.04 -7.60
CA GLN A 22 -26.33 -3.73 -7.97
C GLN A 22 -25.55 -3.80 -6.66
N THR A 23 -24.90 -4.93 -6.42
CA THR A 23 -23.80 -4.99 -5.47
C THR A 23 -22.91 -3.80 -5.79
N PRO A 24 -22.64 -2.91 -4.82
CA PRO A 24 -21.74 -1.79 -5.05
C PRO A 24 -20.46 -2.32 -5.69
N ASP A 25 -20.02 -1.66 -6.77
CA ASP A 25 -18.74 -1.96 -7.38
C ASP A 25 -17.67 -1.99 -6.28
N GLU A 26 -16.87 -3.05 -6.23
CA GLU A 26 -15.90 -3.33 -5.16
C GLU A 26 -15.01 -2.11 -4.89
N ALA A 27 -14.54 -1.48 -5.96
CA ALA A 27 -13.71 -0.28 -5.92
C ALA A 27 -14.45 0.93 -5.31
N GLN A 28 -15.73 1.10 -5.63
CA GLN A 28 -16.56 2.15 -5.05
C GLN A 28 -16.88 1.90 -3.57
N ALA A 29 -17.11 0.64 -3.19
CA ALA A 29 -17.31 0.26 -1.80
C ALA A 29 -16.04 0.51 -0.96
N ARG A 30 -14.87 0.18 -1.52
CA ARG A 30 -13.55 0.47 -0.92
C ARG A 30 -13.36 1.98 -0.73
N LYS A 31 -13.58 2.77 -1.79
CA LYS A 31 -13.56 4.23 -1.73
C LYS A 31 -14.43 4.78 -0.61
N ALA A 32 -15.66 4.28 -0.49
CA ALA A 32 -16.59 4.74 0.54
C ALA A 32 -16.09 4.44 1.96
N ARG A 33 -15.48 3.27 2.20
CA ARG A 33 -14.86 2.93 3.50
C ARG A 33 -13.71 3.88 3.83
N SER A 34 -12.80 4.10 2.88
CA SER A 34 -11.66 5.01 3.06
C SER A 34 -12.11 6.45 3.34
N VAL A 35 -13.06 6.97 2.55
CA VAL A 35 -13.62 8.33 2.74
C VAL A 35 -14.28 8.47 4.10
N ALA A 36 -15.05 7.48 4.55
CA ALA A 36 -15.67 7.51 5.87
C ALA A 36 -14.64 7.56 6.99
N LEU A 37 -13.54 6.81 6.87
CA LEU A 37 -12.43 6.85 7.83
C LEU A 37 -11.77 8.24 7.85
N LEU A 38 -11.38 8.78 6.70
CA LEU A 38 -10.79 10.12 6.60
C LEU A 38 -11.69 11.19 7.24
N GLN A 39 -12.99 11.16 6.95
CA GLN A 39 -13.96 12.09 7.53
C GLN A 39 -14.04 11.97 9.04
N SER A 40 -14.00 10.74 9.59
CA SER A 40 -13.99 10.50 11.03
C SER A 40 -12.74 11.04 11.73
N GLU A 41 -11.62 11.13 11.00
CA GLU A 41 -10.35 11.69 11.47
C GLU A 41 -10.22 13.20 11.22
N GLY A 42 -11.22 13.83 10.59
CA GLY A 42 -11.15 15.25 10.21
C GLY A 42 -10.20 15.53 9.04
N VAL A 43 -9.85 14.53 8.25
CA VAL A 43 -9.05 14.69 7.03
C VAL A 43 -9.98 15.11 5.87
N PRO A 44 -9.65 16.20 5.14
CA PRO A 44 -10.40 16.61 3.96
C PRO A 44 -10.49 15.50 2.92
N THR A 45 -11.60 15.47 2.16
CA THR A 45 -11.82 14.52 1.07
C THR A 45 -12.32 15.26 -0.17
N ILE A 46 -12.25 14.60 -1.34
CA ILE A 46 -12.78 15.12 -2.59
C ILE A 46 -13.56 14.04 -3.34
N ASP A 47 -14.73 14.41 -3.86
CA ASP A 47 -15.65 13.43 -4.44
C ASP A 47 -15.13 12.82 -5.74
N HIS A 48 -14.38 13.59 -6.53
CA HIS A 48 -13.95 13.20 -7.88
C HIS A 48 -12.58 12.55 -7.94
N LEU A 49 -11.92 12.26 -6.80
CA LEU A 49 -10.71 11.44 -6.80
C LEU A 49 -11.06 10.05 -7.36
N PRO A 50 -10.39 9.55 -8.42
CA PRO A 50 -10.72 8.27 -9.03
C PRO A 50 -10.67 7.11 -8.02
N THR A 51 -11.39 6.03 -8.29
CA THR A 51 -11.17 4.76 -7.57
C THR A 51 -9.91 4.08 -8.13
N ILE A 52 -9.19 3.34 -7.29
CA ILE A 52 -8.19 2.40 -7.80
C ILE A 52 -8.89 1.15 -8.38
N GLU A 53 -8.17 0.35 -9.13
CA GLU A 53 -8.70 -0.82 -9.85
C GLU A 53 -9.32 -1.87 -8.90
N PRO A 54 -10.35 -2.62 -9.35
CA PRO A 54 -10.91 -3.75 -8.61
C PRO A 54 -9.93 -4.94 -8.59
N GLU A 55 -10.09 -5.86 -7.64
CA GLU A 55 -9.17 -7.00 -7.46
C GLU A 55 -8.93 -7.79 -8.76
N ARG A 56 -10.01 -8.05 -9.52
CA ARG A 56 -9.98 -8.79 -10.79
C ARG A 56 -9.12 -8.15 -11.90
N ALA A 57 -8.81 -6.87 -11.78
CA ALA A 57 -8.03 -6.10 -12.75
C ALA A 57 -6.67 -5.68 -12.18
N SER A 58 -6.38 -6.01 -10.92
CA SER A 58 -5.10 -5.73 -10.28
C SER A 58 -4.07 -6.83 -10.53
N THR A 59 -2.80 -6.44 -10.55
CA THR A 59 -1.68 -7.39 -10.54
C THR A 59 -1.31 -7.71 -9.09
N ARG A 60 -0.82 -8.92 -8.82
CA ARG A 60 -0.43 -9.33 -7.47
C ARG A 60 1.04 -9.74 -7.42
N ARG A 61 1.81 -9.07 -6.57
CA ARG A 61 3.17 -9.51 -6.24
C ARG A 61 3.12 -10.83 -5.48
N ASN A 62 4.08 -11.71 -5.73
CA ASN A 62 4.18 -12.97 -5.00
C ASN A 62 4.93 -12.77 -3.66
N THR A 63 4.70 -13.65 -2.69
CA THR A 63 5.29 -13.58 -1.35
C THR A 63 6.80 -13.46 -1.36
N LYS A 64 7.49 -14.20 -2.25
CA LYS A 64 8.96 -14.15 -2.34
C LYS A 64 9.44 -12.76 -2.74
N ALA A 65 8.83 -12.14 -3.74
CA ALA A 65 9.18 -10.79 -4.17
C ALA A 65 8.98 -9.77 -3.04
N VAL A 66 7.89 -9.88 -2.27
CA VAL A 66 7.62 -8.98 -1.14
C VAL A 66 8.64 -9.16 0.00
N VAL A 67 9.04 -10.40 0.30
CA VAL A 67 10.12 -10.68 1.28
C VAL A 67 11.44 -10.06 0.84
N GLN A 68 11.83 -10.27 -0.43
CA GLN A 68 13.07 -9.72 -0.97
C GLN A 68 13.07 -8.19 -0.95
N ARG A 69 11.93 -7.57 -1.30
CA ARG A 69 11.74 -6.13 -1.24
C ARG A 69 11.86 -5.60 0.19
N ALA A 70 11.19 -6.23 1.17
CA ALA A 70 11.29 -5.84 2.58
C ALA A 70 12.74 -5.79 3.08
N ILE A 71 13.53 -6.81 2.71
CA ILE A 71 14.95 -6.90 3.08
C ILE A 71 15.77 -5.82 2.37
N ALA A 72 15.60 -5.64 1.06
CA ALA A 72 16.32 -4.62 0.30
C ALA A 72 16.09 -3.22 0.88
N LEU A 73 14.82 -2.87 1.14
CA LEU A 73 14.42 -1.57 1.70
C LEU A 73 15.02 -1.31 3.07
N ALA A 74 15.02 -2.31 3.95
CA ALA A 74 15.64 -2.16 5.26
C ALA A 74 17.16 -2.01 5.17
N ILE A 75 17.83 -2.73 4.28
CA ILE A 75 19.29 -2.64 4.13
C ILE A 75 19.70 -1.25 3.61
N VAL A 76 19.03 -0.73 2.59
CA VAL A 76 19.33 0.63 2.08
C VAL A 76 19.00 1.69 3.12
N ALA A 77 17.93 1.51 3.90
CA ALA A 77 17.57 2.44 4.97
C ALA A 77 18.61 2.48 6.10
N VAL A 78 19.11 1.32 6.54
CA VAL A 78 20.19 1.25 7.54
C VAL A 78 21.44 1.97 7.05
N LYS A 79 21.83 1.77 5.78
CA LYS A 79 22.98 2.49 5.22
C LYS A 79 22.72 4.00 5.14
N GLY A 80 21.51 4.41 4.73
CA GLY A 80 21.12 5.83 4.72
C GLY A 80 21.28 6.48 6.09
N GLU A 81 20.70 5.85 7.12
CA GLU A 81 20.72 6.32 8.50
C GLU A 81 22.15 6.41 9.05
N THR A 82 22.91 5.31 8.95
CA THR A 82 24.22 5.20 9.59
C THR A 82 25.36 5.85 8.80
N GLY A 83 25.22 5.95 7.46
CA GLY A 83 26.31 6.28 6.56
C GLY A 83 27.41 5.20 6.49
N ASP A 84 27.22 4.04 7.13
CA ASP A 84 28.25 3.01 7.22
C ASP A 84 28.18 2.04 6.03
N HIS A 85 29.05 2.27 5.05
CA HIS A 85 29.18 1.40 3.88
C HIS A 85 29.57 -0.04 4.27
N THR A 86 30.45 -0.23 5.26
CA THR A 86 30.91 -1.57 5.67
C THR A 86 29.76 -2.35 6.31
N MET A 87 28.97 -1.69 7.16
CA MET A 87 27.76 -2.27 7.74
C MET A 87 26.75 -2.65 6.66
N GLY A 88 26.49 -1.76 5.69
CA GLY A 88 25.62 -2.06 4.55
C GLY A 88 26.07 -3.31 3.78
N GLN A 89 27.36 -3.42 3.45
CA GLN A 89 27.93 -4.59 2.77
C GLN A 89 27.89 -5.86 3.62
N ALA A 90 28.02 -5.75 4.94
CA ALA A 90 27.87 -6.88 5.86
C ALA A 90 26.43 -7.40 5.87
N LEU A 91 25.44 -6.52 5.87
CA LEU A 91 24.03 -6.88 5.80
C LEU A 91 23.67 -7.56 4.47
N ILE A 92 24.19 -7.06 3.34
CA ILE A 92 24.00 -7.72 2.03
C ILE A 92 24.43 -9.20 2.10
N ARG A 93 25.60 -9.48 2.68
CA ARG A 93 26.09 -10.85 2.85
C ARG A 93 25.28 -11.66 3.86
N GLN A 94 24.90 -11.05 4.98
CA GLN A 94 24.13 -11.71 6.04
C GLN A 94 22.77 -12.21 5.53
N PHE A 95 22.11 -11.45 4.66
CA PHE A 95 20.79 -11.76 4.12
C PHE A 95 20.81 -12.43 2.74
N ASP A 96 21.99 -12.68 2.16
CA ASP A 96 22.16 -13.13 0.77
C ASP A 96 21.36 -12.26 -0.23
N ALA A 97 21.41 -10.95 -0.03
CA ALA A 97 20.48 -9.99 -0.62
C ALA A 97 20.98 -9.33 -1.92
N ALA A 98 22.15 -9.73 -2.44
CA ALA A 98 22.80 -9.04 -3.55
C ALA A 98 21.91 -8.90 -4.81
N SER A 99 20.99 -9.85 -5.03
CA SER A 99 20.05 -9.86 -6.16
C SER A 99 18.72 -9.14 -5.90
N PHE A 100 18.51 -8.55 -4.73
CA PHE A 100 17.20 -8.00 -4.33
C PHE A 100 17.05 -6.51 -4.70
N PHE A 101 18.18 -5.83 -4.85
CA PHE A 101 18.23 -4.38 -5.08
C PHE A 101 17.80 -4.01 -6.50
N THR A 102 17.08 -2.90 -6.63
CA THR A 102 16.87 -2.23 -7.90
C THR A 102 18.16 -1.56 -8.41
N PRO A 103 18.20 -1.07 -9.67
CA PRO A 103 19.31 -0.26 -10.15
C PRO A 103 19.67 0.92 -9.23
N ASP A 104 18.69 1.70 -8.76
CA ASP A 104 18.94 2.88 -7.92
C ASP A 104 19.45 2.47 -6.53
N GLU A 105 18.82 1.47 -5.91
CA GLU A 105 19.27 0.91 -4.64
C GLU A 105 20.68 0.31 -4.76
N ARG A 106 20.99 -0.34 -5.88
CA ARG A 106 22.30 -0.95 -6.13
C ARG A 106 23.38 0.11 -6.24
N ALA A 107 23.12 1.16 -7.03
CA ALA A 107 24.01 2.30 -7.18
C ALA A 107 24.28 2.95 -5.82
N PHE A 108 23.23 3.21 -5.04
CA PHE A 108 23.36 3.73 -3.69
C PHE A 108 24.19 2.80 -2.81
N MET A 109 23.94 1.49 -2.79
CA MET A 109 24.68 0.55 -1.94
C MET A 109 26.17 0.43 -2.32
N ASP A 110 26.51 0.57 -3.60
CA ASP A 110 27.89 0.51 -4.08
C ASP A 110 28.70 1.78 -3.82
N ASP A 111 28.04 2.93 -3.67
CA ASP A 111 28.74 4.18 -3.35
C ASP A 111 29.31 4.14 -1.92
N PRO A 112 30.64 4.22 -1.70
CA PRO A 112 31.20 4.27 -0.35
C PRO A 112 30.94 5.60 0.38
N ASP A 113 30.59 6.67 -0.33
CA ASP A 113 30.42 8.03 0.21
C ASP A 113 29.22 8.75 -0.45
N PRO A 114 27.98 8.23 -0.26
CA PRO A 114 26.80 8.81 -0.87
C PRO A 114 26.48 10.18 -0.29
N SER A 115 25.82 11.03 -1.08
CA SER A 115 25.44 12.38 -0.64
C SER A 115 24.48 12.34 0.56
N ASP A 116 24.46 13.40 1.38
CA ASP A 116 23.51 13.53 2.49
C ASP A 116 22.04 13.48 2.01
N GLN A 117 21.78 13.96 0.79
CA GLN A 117 20.46 13.88 0.18
C GLN A 117 20.09 12.43 -0.13
N ASP A 118 21.00 11.65 -0.73
CA ASP A 118 20.74 10.23 -1.03
C ASP A 118 20.55 9.44 0.26
N ARG A 119 21.39 9.70 1.26
CA ARG A 119 21.25 9.10 2.59
C ARG A 119 19.88 9.39 3.19
N THR A 120 19.43 10.64 3.13
CA THR A 120 18.09 11.04 3.61
C THR A 120 17.01 10.30 2.83
N ASN A 121 17.06 10.30 1.50
CA ASN A 121 16.09 9.63 0.64
C ASN A 121 15.98 8.13 0.95
N PHE A 122 17.13 7.44 1.08
CA PHE A 122 17.11 6.00 1.35
C PHE A 122 16.74 5.66 2.80
N THR A 123 16.97 6.55 3.78
CA THR A 123 16.52 6.35 5.17
C THR A 123 15.00 6.21 5.25
N TRP A 124 14.26 6.97 4.44
CA TRP A 124 12.80 6.90 4.37
C TRP A 124 12.26 5.53 3.93
N ARG A 125 13.09 4.67 3.31
CA ARG A 125 12.70 3.30 2.92
C ARG A 125 12.35 2.40 4.11
N TYR A 126 12.63 2.81 5.36
CA TYR A 126 12.08 2.15 6.54
C TYR A 126 10.55 2.09 6.51
N GLU A 127 9.86 3.14 6.05
CA GLU A 127 8.39 3.14 5.93
C GLU A 127 7.91 2.12 4.89
N GLY A 128 8.63 2.01 3.77
CA GLY A 128 8.36 0.98 2.77
C GLY A 128 8.59 -0.43 3.33
N ALA A 129 9.67 -0.64 4.08
CA ALA A 129 9.94 -1.91 4.75
C ALA A 129 8.84 -2.26 5.77
N TYR A 130 8.34 -1.29 6.54
CA TYR A 130 7.22 -1.46 7.47
C TYR A 130 5.95 -1.93 6.76
N VAL A 131 5.60 -1.29 5.63
CA VAL A 131 4.48 -1.71 4.78
C VAL A 131 4.66 -3.14 4.27
N MET A 132 5.86 -3.53 3.83
CA MET A 132 6.10 -4.91 3.40
C MET A 132 5.94 -5.90 4.56
N LEU A 133 6.42 -5.59 5.77
CA LEU A 133 6.25 -6.46 6.94
C LEU A 133 4.79 -6.59 7.36
N TRP A 134 4.00 -5.51 7.27
CA TRP A 134 2.56 -5.58 7.42
C TRP A 134 1.91 -6.46 6.35
N ALA A 135 2.26 -6.26 5.08
CA ALA A 135 1.73 -7.06 3.97
C ALA A 135 2.06 -8.55 4.12
N LEU A 136 3.22 -8.89 4.67
CA LEU A 136 3.66 -10.26 4.96
C LEU A 136 3.04 -10.85 6.22
N GLY A 137 2.17 -10.12 6.93
CA GLY A 137 1.52 -10.58 8.16
C GLY A 137 2.46 -10.69 9.36
N ILE A 138 3.61 -10.00 9.32
CA ILE A 138 4.55 -9.92 10.44
C ILE A 138 4.07 -8.86 11.43
N THR A 139 3.69 -7.69 10.90
CA THR A 139 2.99 -6.65 11.65
C THR A 139 1.47 -6.87 11.52
N PRO A 140 0.72 -6.92 12.64
CA PRO A 140 -0.71 -7.23 12.60
C PRO A 140 -1.56 -6.11 12.00
N GLU A 141 -1.14 -4.86 12.14
CA GLU A 141 -1.87 -3.66 11.71
C GLU A 141 -0.93 -2.69 11.00
N LEU A 142 -1.46 -1.90 10.07
CA LEU A 142 -0.74 -0.77 9.48
C LEU A 142 -1.29 0.49 10.13
N GLU A 143 -0.48 1.12 10.97
CA GLU A 143 -0.90 2.29 11.75
C GLU A 143 -1.17 3.49 10.85
N ARG A 144 -1.85 4.48 11.42
CA ARG A 144 -2.09 5.78 10.76
C ARG A 144 -0.76 6.43 10.37
N PRO A 145 -0.68 7.11 9.21
CA PRO A 145 0.57 7.73 8.76
C PRO A 145 0.78 9.13 9.36
N ASP A 146 0.74 9.23 10.69
CA ASP A 146 0.96 10.47 11.46
C ASP A 146 2.25 10.45 12.30
N HIS A 147 3.01 9.35 12.22
CA HIS A 147 4.31 9.20 12.84
C HIS A 147 5.15 8.18 12.07
N ILE A 148 6.47 8.28 12.23
CA ILE A 148 7.43 7.33 11.68
C ILE A 148 7.27 5.95 12.32
N CYS A 149 7.58 4.90 11.56
CA CYS A 149 7.57 3.52 12.00
C CYS A 149 8.62 3.22 13.09
N ASP A 150 8.41 2.13 13.82
CA ASP A 150 9.37 1.61 14.80
C ASP A 150 10.55 0.94 14.09
N VAL A 151 11.59 1.73 13.80
CA VAL A 151 12.85 1.27 13.20
C VAL A 151 13.51 0.13 14.03
N PRO A 152 13.64 0.23 15.37
CA PRO A 152 14.10 -0.88 16.19
C PRO A 152 13.33 -2.18 15.98
N PHE A 153 11.99 -2.13 15.87
CA PHE A 153 11.17 -3.31 15.59
C PHE A 153 11.54 -3.95 14.24
N ILE A 154 11.68 -3.14 13.17
CA ILE A 154 12.07 -3.63 11.84
C ILE A 154 13.44 -4.32 11.90
N ALA A 155 14.43 -3.64 12.48
CA ALA A 155 15.80 -4.15 12.59
C ALA A 155 15.86 -5.46 13.40
N ASN A 156 15.15 -5.53 14.53
CA ASN A 156 15.09 -6.73 15.36
C ASN A 156 14.40 -7.89 14.64
N THR A 157 13.27 -7.62 13.98
CA THR A 157 12.53 -8.63 13.21
C THR A 157 13.41 -9.26 12.13
N LEU A 158 14.11 -8.44 11.34
CA LEU A 158 14.97 -8.94 10.27
C LEU A 158 16.19 -9.69 10.81
N ARG A 159 16.82 -9.18 11.88
CA ARG A 159 17.95 -9.83 12.54
C ARG A 159 17.58 -11.21 13.12
N GLU A 160 16.40 -11.32 13.73
CA GLU A 160 15.94 -12.56 14.37
C GLU A 160 15.51 -13.62 13.35
N LEU A 161 14.79 -13.20 12.31
CA LEU A 161 14.23 -14.13 11.33
C LEU A 161 15.23 -14.47 10.22
N GLY A 162 16.08 -13.52 9.82
CA GLY A 162 16.84 -13.62 8.57
C GLY A 162 15.93 -13.79 7.35
N THR A 163 16.54 -14.02 6.18
CA THR A 163 15.79 -14.24 4.93
C THR A 163 14.90 -15.48 5.02
N ASP A 164 15.44 -16.60 5.49
CA ASP A 164 14.73 -17.87 5.54
C ASP A 164 13.60 -17.91 6.57
N GLY A 165 13.83 -17.33 7.76
CA GLY A 165 12.79 -17.25 8.79
C GLY A 165 11.67 -16.32 8.37
N LEU A 166 11.99 -15.20 7.70
CA LEU A 166 11.00 -14.28 7.18
C LEU A 166 10.18 -14.97 6.09
N MET A 167 10.81 -15.68 5.16
CA MET A 167 10.13 -16.48 4.13
C MET A 167 9.19 -17.53 4.72
N ARG A 168 9.60 -18.24 5.77
CA ARG A 168 8.75 -19.25 6.43
C ARG A 168 7.58 -18.64 7.18
N ARG A 169 7.77 -17.47 7.79
CA ARG A 169 6.74 -16.81 8.60
C ARG A 169 5.77 -15.98 7.75
N ALA A 170 6.22 -15.53 6.58
CA ALA A 170 5.46 -14.71 5.66
C ALA A 170 4.12 -15.34 5.28
N LYS A 171 3.06 -14.58 5.51
CA LYS A 171 1.70 -14.85 5.05
C LYS A 171 1.20 -13.60 4.35
N LEU A 172 1.49 -13.50 3.06
CA LEU A 172 1.10 -12.35 2.26
C LEU A 172 -0.43 -12.16 2.30
N ARG A 173 -0.87 -10.99 2.76
CA ARG A 173 -2.28 -10.62 2.90
C ARG A 173 -3.04 -10.74 1.59
N PRO A 174 -4.36 -11.06 1.63
CA PRO A 174 -5.20 -11.11 0.43
C PRO A 174 -5.14 -9.83 -0.39
N GLN A 175 -5.32 -9.92 -1.70
CA GLN A 175 -5.18 -8.76 -2.59
C GLN A 175 -6.21 -7.66 -2.25
N ALA A 176 -7.44 -8.05 -1.92
CA ALA A 176 -8.46 -7.12 -1.43
C ALA A 176 -7.98 -6.30 -0.21
N GLU A 177 -7.27 -6.91 0.74
CA GLU A 177 -6.74 -6.21 1.93
C GLU A 177 -5.62 -5.23 1.55
N LEU A 178 -4.76 -5.60 0.61
CA LEU A 178 -3.70 -4.71 0.10
C LEU A 178 -4.29 -3.53 -0.66
N LEU A 179 -5.30 -3.78 -1.49
CA LEU A 179 -6.01 -2.74 -2.23
C LEU A 179 -6.76 -1.79 -1.28
N ASP A 180 -7.39 -2.31 -0.22
CA ASP A 180 -8.05 -1.48 0.79
C ASP A 180 -7.06 -0.51 1.45
N ALA A 181 -5.85 -0.95 1.80
CA ALA A 181 -4.80 -0.07 2.32
C ALA A 181 -4.27 0.91 1.27
N ALA A 182 -4.09 0.47 0.02
CA ALA A 182 -3.64 1.34 -1.08
C ALA A 182 -4.65 2.46 -1.37
N ASP A 183 -5.95 2.16 -1.35
CA ASP A 183 -7.01 3.15 -1.55
C ASP A 183 -7.05 4.18 -0.41
N LEU A 184 -6.83 3.72 0.82
CA LEU A 184 -6.77 4.57 1.99
C LEU A 184 -5.57 5.53 1.95
N ILE A 185 -4.36 5.01 1.72
CA ILE A 185 -3.15 5.84 1.66
C ILE A 185 -3.17 6.82 0.49
N TYR A 186 -3.72 6.42 -0.66
CA TYR A 186 -3.91 7.28 -1.84
C TYR A 186 -4.75 8.52 -1.50
N ARG A 187 -5.76 8.37 -0.64
CA ARG A 187 -6.59 9.49 -0.19
C ARG A 187 -5.92 10.37 0.85
N TYR A 188 -5.13 9.78 1.75
CA TYR A 188 -4.29 10.57 2.66
C TYR A 188 -3.26 11.37 1.87
N ASP A 189 -2.66 10.78 0.84
CA ASP A 189 -1.67 11.46 -0.01
C ASP A 189 -2.30 12.62 -0.77
N TRP A 190 -3.47 12.43 -1.39
CA TRP A 190 -4.23 13.54 -1.96
C TRP A 190 -4.43 14.69 -0.95
N ALA A 191 -4.86 14.36 0.28
CA ALA A 191 -5.11 15.37 1.31
C ALA A 191 -3.84 16.13 1.72
N ALA A 192 -2.71 15.41 1.87
CA ALA A 192 -1.41 15.99 2.18
C ALA A 192 -0.87 16.86 1.02
N VAL A 193 -0.99 16.40 -0.23
CA VAL A 193 -0.60 17.15 -1.42
C VAL A 193 -1.46 18.41 -1.57
N ASN A 194 -2.78 18.31 -1.39
CA ASN A 194 -3.69 19.45 -1.46
C ASN A 194 -3.38 20.52 -0.40
N ALA A 195 -3.06 20.13 0.83
CA ALA A 195 -2.62 21.07 1.86
C ALA A 195 -1.29 21.76 1.47
N ARG A 196 -0.30 20.98 0.99
CA ARG A 196 0.98 21.52 0.49
C ARG A 196 0.79 22.53 -0.63
N LEU A 197 -0.08 22.25 -1.61
CA LEU A 197 -0.36 23.16 -2.73
C LEU A 197 -1.00 24.49 -2.28
N LYS A 198 -1.68 24.49 -1.12
CA LYS A 198 -2.25 25.69 -0.49
C LYS A 198 -1.28 26.39 0.47
N GLY A 199 -0.11 25.82 0.72
CA GLY A 199 0.83 26.31 1.73
C GLY A 199 0.34 26.07 3.16
N GLU A 200 -0.48 25.03 3.36
CA GLU A 200 -1.02 24.62 4.66
C GLU A 200 -0.23 23.43 5.24
N GLU A 201 -0.29 23.27 6.56
CA GLU A 201 0.22 22.07 7.23
C GLU A 201 -0.61 20.83 6.85
N PRO A 202 -0.02 19.62 6.83
CA PRO A 202 -0.76 18.40 6.60
C PRO A 202 -1.97 18.27 7.53
N PRO A 203 -3.15 17.90 7.02
CA PRO A 203 -4.37 17.90 7.80
C PRO A 203 -4.33 16.83 8.88
N ALA A 204 -4.97 17.09 10.02
CA ALA A 204 -5.16 16.14 11.12
C ALA A 204 -3.87 15.43 11.59
N GLY A 205 -2.71 16.10 11.49
CA GLY A 205 -1.43 15.59 11.99
C GLY A 205 -0.76 14.54 11.11
N LEU A 206 -1.20 14.35 9.86
CA LEU A 206 -0.53 13.44 8.94
C LEU A 206 0.95 13.82 8.75
N ASP A 207 1.84 12.84 8.66
CA ASP A 207 3.22 13.06 8.25
C ASP A 207 3.34 12.84 6.75
N LYS A 208 3.67 13.91 6.01
CA LYS A 208 3.74 13.87 4.54
C LYS A 208 4.79 12.89 4.01
N GLY A 209 5.89 12.66 4.73
CA GLY A 209 6.95 11.73 4.33
C GLY A 209 6.48 10.30 4.50
N VAL A 210 5.86 10.01 5.65
CA VAL A 210 5.24 8.70 5.93
C VAL A 210 4.15 8.38 4.92
N VAL A 211 3.25 9.34 4.65
CA VAL A 211 2.19 9.17 3.66
C VAL A 211 2.74 8.82 2.29
N PHE A 212 3.73 9.58 1.81
CA PHE A 212 4.35 9.38 0.50
C PHE A 212 5.02 8.00 0.38
N GLU A 213 5.88 7.63 1.33
CA GLU A 213 6.61 6.37 1.27
C GLU A 213 5.69 5.15 1.38
N ARG A 214 4.65 5.24 2.23
CA ARG A 214 3.65 4.16 2.34
C ARG A 214 2.79 4.07 1.09
N HIS A 215 2.46 5.19 0.44
CA HIS A 215 1.75 5.19 -0.84
C HIS A 215 2.57 4.53 -1.94
N TYR A 216 3.84 4.91 -2.07
CA TYR A 216 4.79 4.31 -3.02
C TYR A 216 4.89 2.79 -2.81
N ALA A 217 5.08 2.36 -1.56
CA ALA A 217 5.19 0.95 -1.22
C ALA A 217 3.90 0.16 -1.51
N LEU A 218 2.74 0.74 -1.22
CA LEU A 218 1.43 0.12 -1.47
C LEU A 218 1.13 0.02 -2.97
N ASN A 219 1.46 1.04 -3.77
CA ASN A 219 1.31 0.99 -5.23
C ASN A 219 2.13 -0.16 -5.83
N TRP A 220 3.38 -0.34 -5.38
CA TRP A 220 4.19 -1.48 -5.83
C TRP A 220 3.58 -2.83 -5.44
N LEU A 221 3.06 -2.95 -4.21
CA LEU A 221 2.44 -4.16 -3.69
C LEU A 221 1.21 -4.60 -4.48
N ILE A 222 0.36 -3.64 -4.86
CA ILE A 222 -0.86 -3.90 -5.66
C ILE A 222 -0.58 -4.00 -7.17
N GLY A 223 0.69 -3.93 -7.57
CA GLY A 223 1.11 -4.02 -8.96
C GLY A 223 0.56 -2.88 -9.82
N TYR A 224 0.48 -1.68 -9.26
CA TYR A 224 0.02 -0.48 -9.97
C TYR A 224 0.80 -0.31 -11.28
N MET A 225 0.07 -0.29 -12.39
CA MET A 225 0.60 -0.20 -13.76
C MET A 225 1.69 -1.23 -14.11
N ASP A 226 1.82 -2.32 -13.34
CA ASP A 226 2.91 -3.30 -13.43
C ASP A 226 4.34 -2.69 -13.41
N GLN A 227 4.49 -1.52 -12.79
CA GLN A 227 5.75 -0.80 -12.74
C GLN A 227 6.79 -1.50 -11.85
N ASP A 228 8.07 -1.40 -12.21
CA ASP A 228 9.15 -1.79 -11.32
C ASP A 228 9.29 -0.79 -10.16
N TRP A 229 9.99 -1.19 -9.10
CA TRP A 229 10.03 -0.42 -7.86
C TRP A 229 10.52 1.01 -8.09
N ASP A 230 11.61 1.23 -8.85
CA ASP A 230 12.16 2.57 -9.11
C ASP A 230 11.22 3.48 -9.93
N ASP A 231 10.26 2.89 -10.66
CA ASP A 231 9.38 3.61 -11.59
C ASP A 231 8.01 3.97 -11.00
N ILE A 232 7.72 3.54 -9.76
CA ILE A 232 6.39 3.73 -9.15
C ILE A 232 6.06 5.22 -9.06
N SER A 233 4.84 5.57 -9.52
CA SER A 233 4.28 6.90 -9.31
C SER A 233 3.24 6.92 -8.18
N THR A 234 3.03 8.10 -7.62
CA THR A 234 2.07 8.38 -6.54
C THR A 234 1.18 9.57 -6.94
N ASP A 235 0.75 9.60 -8.20
CA ASP A 235 -0.05 10.71 -8.73
C ASP A 235 -1.39 10.79 -8.00
N THR A 236 -1.72 11.97 -7.46
CA THR A 236 -2.95 12.27 -6.72
C THR A 236 -3.58 13.58 -7.13
#